data_AF-A0A955LQU6-F1
#
_entry.id   AF-A0A955LQU6-F1
#
_cell.length_a   1.000
_cell.length_b   1.000
_cell.length_c   1.000
_cell.angle_alpha   90.00
_cell.angle_beta   90.00
_cell.angle_gamma   90.00
#
_symmetry.space_group_name_H-M   'P 1'
#
loop_
_entity.id
_entity.type
_entity.pdbx_description
1 polymer ?
#
loop_
_entity_poly.entity_id
_entity_poly.type
_entity_poly.pdbx_seq_one_letter_code
_entity_poly.pdbx_strand_id
1 'polypeptide(L)'
;MQTHVEFRSEKFPPYEGEEEQINPGLWGKRLAEYLCENLSNKGVSVGSIFAEDWGWIVPITGKPFNMWVGCGNYQEYPDDGFLVFIEPSRPVIKKWFKKIDVSADITELADRLDAILRDDPAIRDIRWWTDDEVSGKR
;
A
#
# COMPACT_ATOMS: atom_id res chain seq x y z
N MET A 1 8.67 -8.83 8.92
CA MET A 1 8.68 -8.65 7.45
C MET A 1 8.04 -7.31 7.16
N GLN A 2 8.57 -6.53 6.21
CA GLN A 2 8.03 -5.21 5.91
C GLN A 2 6.76 -5.31 5.08
N THR A 3 5.63 -4.88 5.64
CA THR A 3 4.32 -4.89 4.96
C THR A 3 3.54 -3.61 5.11
N HIS A 4 3.85 -2.77 6.09
CA HIS A 4 3.19 -1.49 6.32
C HIS A 4 4.26 -0.40 6.41
N VAL A 5 4.06 0.68 5.67
CA VAL A 5 4.93 1.84 5.65
C VAL A 5 4.10 3.10 5.79
N GLU A 6 4.46 3.92 6.75
CA GLU A 6 3.96 5.28 6.88
C GLU A 6 4.99 6.26 6.35
N PHE A 7 4.51 7.39 5.83
CA PHE A 7 5.36 8.50 5.40
C PHE A 7 4.53 9.79 5.37
N ARG A 8 5.20 10.91 5.11
CA ARG A 8 4.58 12.22 4.95
C ARG A 8 4.86 12.82 3.59
N SER A 9 3.87 13.44 2.96
CA SER A 9 3.99 14.10 1.66
C SER A 9 2.82 15.03 1.36
N GLU A 10 3.08 16.22 0.81
CA GLU A 10 2.01 17.12 0.33
C GLU A 10 1.59 16.80 -1.13
N LYS A 11 2.23 15.82 -1.77
CA LYS A 11 2.05 15.50 -3.20
C LYS A 11 0.70 14.86 -3.52
N PHE A 12 0.01 14.33 -2.52
CA PHE A 12 -1.19 13.50 -2.69
C PHE A 12 -2.43 14.10 -2.01
N PRO A 13 -2.84 15.34 -2.33
CA PRO A 13 -4.08 15.89 -1.79
C PRO A 13 -5.30 15.09 -2.29
N PRO A 14 -6.41 15.06 -1.54
CA PRO A 14 -7.65 14.42 -2.00
C PRO A 14 -8.12 14.98 -3.34
N TYR A 15 -8.79 14.17 -4.15
CA TYR A 15 -9.59 14.69 -5.25
C TYR A 15 -10.90 15.30 -4.73
N GLU A 16 -11.44 16.27 -5.46
CA GLU A 16 -12.81 16.74 -5.24
C GLU A 16 -13.79 15.58 -5.46
N GLY A 17 -14.71 15.38 -4.51
CA GLY A 17 -15.70 14.29 -4.53
C GLY A 17 -15.12 12.88 -4.27
N GLU A 18 -13.88 12.75 -3.80
CA GLU A 18 -13.31 11.42 -3.49
C GLU A 18 -14.11 10.70 -2.41
N GLU A 19 -14.61 11.43 -1.41
CA GLU A 19 -15.48 10.94 -0.33
C GLU A 19 -16.85 10.42 -0.79
N GLU A 20 -17.20 10.57 -2.08
CA GLU A 20 -18.38 9.89 -2.64
C GLU A 20 -18.11 8.41 -2.94
N GLN A 21 -16.83 8.01 -3.01
CA GLN A 21 -16.37 6.65 -3.32
C GLN A 21 -15.84 5.90 -2.09
N ILE A 22 -15.38 6.62 -1.08
CA ILE A 22 -14.75 6.11 0.15
C ILE A 22 -15.33 6.84 1.36
N ASN A 23 -15.09 6.38 2.60
CA ASN A 23 -15.68 7.04 3.77
C ASN A 23 -15.19 8.51 3.91
N PRO A 24 -16.05 9.42 4.40
CA PRO A 24 -15.68 10.83 4.61
C PRO A 24 -14.43 11.01 5.47
N GLY A 25 -13.59 11.98 5.08
CA GLY A 25 -12.32 12.26 5.77
C GLY A 25 -11.19 11.28 5.44
N LEU A 26 -11.42 10.34 4.52
CA LEU A 26 -10.39 9.47 3.95
C LEU A 26 -10.09 9.87 2.51
N TRP A 27 -8.85 9.61 2.08
CA TRP A 27 -8.40 9.76 0.69
C TRP A 27 -7.16 8.92 0.43
N GLY A 28 -6.87 8.67 -0.83
CA GLY A 28 -5.71 7.89 -1.23
C GLY A 28 -5.57 7.69 -2.74
N LYS A 29 -6.52 8.17 -3.54
CA LYS A 29 -6.54 7.90 -4.99
C LYS A 29 -5.28 8.36 -5.70
N ARG A 30 -4.84 9.60 -5.45
CA ARG A 30 -3.60 10.13 -6.06
C ARG A 30 -2.38 9.29 -5.71
N LEU A 31 -2.31 8.81 -4.47
CA LEU A 31 -1.24 7.92 -4.03
C LEU A 31 -1.34 6.56 -4.74
N ALA A 32 -2.53 5.99 -4.87
CA ALA A 32 -2.75 4.74 -5.59
C ALA A 32 -2.39 4.86 -7.08
N GLU A 33 -2.78 5.95 -7.74
CA GLU A 33 -2.40 6.26 -9.13
C GLU A 33 -0.88 6.37 -9.28
N TYR A 34 -0.23 7.12 -8.38
CA TYR A 34 1.22 7.28 -8.35
C TYR A 34 1.96 5.95 -8.17
N LEU A 35 1.54 5.11 -7.22
CA LEU A 35 2.16 3.81 -7.00
C LEU A 35 1.87 2.84 -8.14
N CYS A 36 0.67 2.85 -8.72
CA CYS A 36 0.32 2.04 -9.88
C CYS A 36 1.26 2.33 -11.07
N GLU A 37 1.48 3.60 -11.39
CA GLU A 37 2.39 4.02 -12.46
C GLU A 37 3.85 3.60 -12.16
N ASN A 38 4.35 3.89 -10.96
CA ASN A 38 5.75 3.63 -10.61
C ASN A 38 6.06 2.13 -10.49
N LEU A 39 5.13 1.33 -9.95
CA LEU A 39 5.26 -0.12 -9.90
C LEU A 39 5.28 -0.71 -11.32
N SER A 40 4.40 -0.23 -12.20
CA SER A 40 4.40 -0.61 -13.63
C SER A 40 5.75 -0.30 -14.28
N ASN A 41 6.28 0.90 -14.06
CA ASN A 41 7.58 1.33 -14.60
C ASN A 41 8.75 0.49 -14.07
N LYS A 42 8.64 -0.05 -12.86
CA LYS A 42 9.61 -1.01 -12.30
C LYS A 42 9.34 -2.48 -12.73
N GLY A 43 8.39 -2.72 -13.63
CA GLY A 43 8.11 -4.03 -14.21
C GLY A 43 7.17 -4.92 -13.37
N VAL A 44 6.43 -4.35 -12.42
CA VAL A 44 5.40 -5.06 -11.67
C VAL A 44 4.10 -5.03 -12.48
N SER A 45 3.49 -6.19 -12.71
CA SER A 45 2.17 -6.26 -13.34
C SER A 45 1.10 -5.78 -12.36
N VAL A 46 0.47 -4.64 -12.65
CA VAL A 46 -0.62 -4.07 -11.83
C VAL A 46 -1.96 -4.11 -12.58
N GLY A 47 -3.06 -4.15 -11.81
CA GLY A 47 -4.42 -4.02 -12.34
C GLY A 47 -4.96 -2.59 -12.22
N SER A 48 -6.22 -2.39 -12.64
CA SER A 48 -6.92 -1.13 -12.41
C SER A 48 -7.14 -0.89 -10.92
N ILE A 49 -6.83 0.33 -10.46
CA ILE A 49 -7.10 0.71 -9.07
C ILE A 49 -8.60 0.77 -8.80
N PHE A 50 -9.00 0.52 -7.56
CA PHE A 50 -10.39 0.65 -7.14
C PHE A 50 -10.51 1.13 -5.68
N ALA A 51 -11.65 1.72 -5.37
CA ALA A 51 -11.97 2.27 -4.06
C ALA A 51 -12.44 1.17 -3.10
N GLU A 52 -12.07 1.34 -1.83
CA GLU A 52 -12.58 0.62 -0.67
C GLU A 52 -13.08 1.65 0.35
N ASP A 53 -13.88 1.22 1.34
CA ASP A 53 -14.44 2.13 2.34
C ASP A 53 -13.37 2.87 3.16
N TRP A 54 -12.13 2.35 3.23
CA TRP A 54 -10.99 2.95 3.93
C TRP A 54 -9.94 3.65 3.04
N GLY A 55 -10.03 3.56 1.71
CA GLY A 55 -8.98 4.07 0.82
C GLY A 55 -9.00 3.45 -0.57
N TRP A 56 -7.82 3.27 -1.17
CA TRP A 56 -7.68 2.78 -2.54
C TRP A 56 -6.76 1.56 -2.62
N ILE A 57 -7.10 0.64 -3.51
CA ILE A 57 -6.33 -0.57 -3.77
C ILE A 57 -5.62 -0.47 -5.12
N VAL A 58 -4.35 -0.85 -5.15
CA VAL A 58 -3.56 -1.15 -6.35
C VAL A 58 -3.39 -2.68 -6.45
N PRO A 59 -4.08 -3.37 -7.37
CA PRO A 59 -3.98 -4.81 -7.51
C PRO A 59 -2.63 -5.22 -8.11
N ILE A 60 -2.00 -6.27 -7.58
CA ILE A 60 -0.82 -6.91 -8.18
C ILE A 60 -1.27 -8.18 -8.89
N THR A 61 -0.99 -8.26 -10.19
CA THR A 61 -1.47 -9.33 -11.08
C THR A 61 -0.34 -10.27 -11.49
N GLY A 62 -0.68 -11.39 -12.15
CA GLY A 62 0.30 -12.38 -12.60
C GLY A 62 0.82 -13.32 -11.51
N LYS A 63 0.35 -13.19 -10.27
CA LYS A 63 0.65 -14.11 -9.16
C LYS A 63 -0.41 -15.22 -9.06
N PRO A 64 -0.07 -16.44 -8.57
CA PRO A 64 -1.03 -17.54 -8.40
C PRO A 64 -1.96 -17.37 -7.16
N PHE A 65 -1.88 -16.21 -6.50
CA PHE A 65 -2.65 -15.81 -5.32
C PHE A 65 -3.00 -14.31 -5.43
N ASN A 66 -3.96 -13.86 -4.62
CA ASN A 66 -4.35 -12.44 -4.59
C ASN A 66 -3.29 -11.65 -3.83
N MET A 67 -2.77 -10.60 -4.46
CA MET A 67 -1.82 -9.67 -3.87
C MET A 67 -2.19 -8.24 -4.27
N TRP A 68 -2.09 -7.29 -3.36
CA TRP A 68 -2.45 -5.90 -3.60
C TRP A 68 -1.80 -4.95 -2.60
N VAL A 69 -1.79 -3.67 -2.94
CA VAL A 69 -1.29 -2.57 -2.10
C VAL A 69 -2.46 -1.66 -1.73
N GLY A 70 -2.69 -1.47 -0.44
CA GLY A 70 -3.64 -0.50 0.09
C GLY A 70 -2.97 0.86 0.25
N CYS A 71 -3.70 1.92 -0.09
CA CYS A 71 -3.26 3.31 -0.05
C CYS A 71 -4.32 4.17 0.64
N GLY A 72 -3.95 4.83 1.74
CA GLY A 72 -4.84 5.75 2.43
C GLY A 72 -4.08 6.82 3.20
N ASN A 73 -4.74 7.93 3.48
CA ASN A 73 -4.25 8.94 4.41
C ASN A 73 -4.15 8.35 5.82
N TYR A 74 -3.11 8.76 6.55
CA TYR A 74 -2.88 8.27 7.90
C TYR A 74 -3.34 9.28 8.93
N GLN A 75 -4.37 8.93 9.68
CA GLN A 75 -5.06 9.85 10.61
C GLN A 75 -4.16 10.35 11.77
N GLU A 76 -3.06 9.68 12.09
CA GLU A 76 -2.06 10.17 13.05
C GLU A 76 -1.32 11.42 12.55
N TYR A 77 -1.27 11.62 11.23
CA TYR A 77 -0.72 12.82 10.58
C TYR A 77 -1.76 13.39 9.59
N PRO A 78 -2.79 14.11 10.08
CA PRO A 78 -4.00 14.41 9.30
C PRO A 78 -3.77 15.36 8.11
N ASP A 79 -2.65 16.09 8.06
CA ASP A 79 -2.41 17.08 7.01
C ASP A 79 -1.74 16.48 5.76
N ASP A 80 -0.85 15.50 5.94
CA ASP A 80 0.07 15.03 4.90
C ASP A 80 0.56 13.59 5.13
N GLY A 81 -0.05 12.85 6.06
CA GLY A 81 0.29 11.47 6.38
C GLY A 81 -0.33 10.47 5.45
N PHE A 82 0.43 9.41 5.14
CA PHE A 82 -0.07 8.27 4.38
C PHE A 82 0.37 6.97 5.02
N LEU A 83 -0.49 5.96 4.91
CA LEU A 83 -0.21 4.57 5.23
C LEU A 83 -0.40 3.75 3.96
N VAL A 84 0.64 3.01 3.61
CA VAL A 84 0.63 2.03 2.53
C VAL A 84 0.86 0.66 3.13
N PHE A 85 0.10 -0.33 2.68
CA PHE A 85 0.26 -1.69 3.17
C PHE A 85 0.09 -2.75 2.10
N ILE A 86 0.79 -3.88 2.27
CA ILE A 86 0.80 -5.02 1.37
C ILE A 86 -0.11 -6.11 1.93
N GLU A 87 -1.01 -6.62 1.08
CA GLU A 87 -1.74 -7.85 1.34
C GLU A 87 -1.35 -8.92 0.29
N PRO A 88 -1.06 -10.17 0.69
CA PRO A 88 -1.08 -10.69 2.06
C PRO A 88 -0.01 -10.06 2.97
N SER A 89 -0.38 -9.71 4.20
CA SER A 89 0.55 -9.15 5.19
C SER A 89 1.32 -10.20 6.00
N ARG A 90 1.07 -11.49 5.74
CA ARG A 90 1.68 -12.65 6.43
C ARG A 90 2.42 -13.56 5.45
N PRO A 91 3.53 -14.19 5.88
CA PRO A 91 4.40 -14.97 4.99
C PRO A 91 3.74 -16.24 4.44
N VAL A 92 2.69 -16.75 5.11
CA VAL A 92 2.03 -18.00 4.70
C VAL A 92 0.53 -17.78 4.57
N ILE A 93 0.00 -18.02 3.37
CA ILE A 93 -1.44 -18.03 3.09
C ILE A 93 -1.97 -19.45 2.97
N LYS A 94 -3.27 -19.62 3.21
CA LYS A 94 -3.98 -20.89 3.03
C LYS A 94 -4.86 -20.83 1.79
N LYS A 95 -4.65 -21.76 0.85
CA LYS A 95 -5.50 -21.93 -0.34
C LYS A 95 -5.84 -23.41 -0.46
N TRP A 96 -7.12 -23.74 -0.24
CA TRP A 96 -7.70 -25.09 -0.39
C TRP A 96 -6.80 -26.21 0.18
N PHE A 97 -6.73 -26.29 1.52
CA PHE A 97 -5.90 -27.21 2.31
C PHE A 97 -4.37 -27.11 2.13
N LYS A 98 -3.88 -26.29 1.17
CA LYS A 98 -2.44 -26.05 0.99
C LYS A 98 -2.01 -24.77 1.71
N LYS A 99 -0.82 -24.83 2.31
CA LYS A 99 -0.07 -23.66 2.77
C LYS A 99 0.86 -23.22 1.64
N ILE A 100 0.85 -21.94 1.32
CA ILE A 100 1.73 -21.36 0.30
C ILE A 100 2.57 -20.31 1.02
N ASP A 101 3.89 -20.45 0.91
CA ASP A 101 4.84 -19.42 1.34
C ASP A 101 4.90 -18.35 0.25
N VAL A 102 4.60 -17.11 0.65
CA VAL A 102 4.57 -15.91 -0.20
C VAL A 102 5.58 -14.86 0.26
N SER A 103 6.48 -15.22 1.18
CA SER A 103 7.44 -14.28 1.78
C SER A 103 8.31 -13.58 0.74
N ALA A 104 8.78 -14.32 -0.27
CA ALA A 104 9.62 -13.77 -1.33
C ALA A 104 8.88 -12.71 -2.16
N ASP A 105 7.61 -12.95 -2.50
CA ASP A 105 6.78 -11.99 -3.24
C ASP A 105 6.50 -10.73 -2.42
N ILE A 106 6.26 -10.87 -1.11
CA ILE A 106 6.03 -9.74 -0.21
C ILE A 106 7.30 -8.91 -0.07
N THR A 107 8.45 -9.55 0.17
CA THR A 107 9.74 -8.85 0.26
C THR A 107 10.08 -8.12 -1.03
N GLU A 108 9.89 -8.76 -2.19
CA GLU A 108 10.14 -8.11 -3.49
C GLU A 108 9.26 -6.86 -3.68
N LEU A 109 7.98 -6.94 -3.33
CA LEU A 109 7.09 -5.78 -3.44
C LEU A 109 7.44 -4.68 -2.43
N ALA A 110 7.80 -5.05 -1.20
CA ALA A 110 8.24 -4.10 -0.18
C ALA A 110 9.50 -3.34 -0.62
N ASP A 111 10.51 -4.05 -1.15
CA ASP A 111 11.74 -3.44 -1.65
C ASP A 111 11.47 -2.46 -2.80
N ARG A 112 10.55 -2.81 -3.70
CA ARG A 112 10.13 -1.94 -4.81
C ARG A 112 9.39 -0.70 -4.30
N LEU A 113 8.48 -0.86 -3.35
CA LEU A 113 7.78 0.26 -2.72
C LEU A 113 8.76 1.17 -1.99
N ASP A 114 9.67 0.62 -1.19
CA ASP A 114 10.69 1.40 -0.48
C ASP A 114 11.55 2.21 -1.45
N ALA A 115 11.98 1.61 -2.56
CA ALA A 115 12.71 2.33 -3.61
C ALA A 115 11.86 3.46 -4.23
N ILE A 116 10.60 3.20 -4.60
CA ILE A 116 9.70 4.25 -5.15
C ILE A 116 9.54 5.41 -4.18
N LEU A 117 9.33 5.11 -2.89
CA LEU A 117 9.11 6.13 -1.86
C LEU A 117 10.38 6.93 -1.59
N ARG A 118 11.55 6.27 -1.50
CA ARG A 118 12.83 6.94 -1.24
C ARG A 118 13.40 7.71 -2.42
N ASP A 119 13.07 7.31 -3.65
CA ASP A 119 13.50 7.99 -4.87
C ASP A 119 12.79 9.34 -5.06
N ASP A 120 11.66 9.59 -4.39
CA ASP A 120 10.86 10.82 -4.51
C ASP A 120 11.18 11.82 -3.39
N PRO A 121 11.81 12.97 -3.68
CA PRO A 121 12.18 13.96 -2.67
C PRO A 121 10.97 14.65 -2.01
N ALA A 122 9.75 14.53 -2.57
CA ALA A 122 8.52 15.02 -1.95
C ALA A 122 7.96 14.07 -0.89
N ILE A 123 8.54 12.88 -0.73
CA ILE A 123 8.16 11.88 0.26
C ILE A 123 9.23 11.86 1.35
N ARG A 124 8.80 12.04 2.60
CA ARG A 124 9.69 12.13 3.77
C ARG A 124 9.18 11.29 4.93
N ASP A 125 10.01 11.20 5.97
CA ASP A 125 9.67 10.52 7.22
C ASP A 125 9.21 9.06 7.03
N ILE A 126 9.79 8.36 6.04
CA ILE A 126 9.44 6.99 5.68
C ILE A 126 9.80 6.05 6.84
N ARG A 127 8.80 5.39 7.42
CA ARG A 127 8.94 4.42 8.50
C ARG A 127 8.17 3.14 8.21
N TRP A 128 8.89 2.04 8.13
CA TRP A 128 8.26 0.71 8.08
C TRP A 128 7.90 0.25 9.48
N TRP A 129 6.70 -0.31 9.63
CA TRP A 129 6.22 -0.85 10.89
C TRP A 129 6.91 -2.17 11.24
N THR A 130 7.02 -2.43 12.54
CA THR A 130 7.42 -3.71 13.11
C THR A 130 6.27 -4.72 13.02
N ASP A 131 6.59 -6.02 13.15
CA ASP A 131 5.57 -7.08 13.14
C ASP A 131 4.57 -6.94 14.31
N ASP A 132 5.01 -6.39 15.45
CA ASP A 132 4.16 -6.14 16.62
C ASP A 132 3.12 -5.05 16.34
N GLU A 133 3.55 -3.93 15.74
CA GLU A 133 2.68 -2.82 15.32
C GLU A 133 1.60 -3.29 14.33
N VAL A 134 1.99 -4.07 13.31
CA VAL A 134 1.05 -4.64 12.33
C VAL A 134 0.04 -5.58 12.99
N SER A 135 0.47 -6.37 13.97
CA SER A 135 -0.41 -7.34 14.64
C SER A 135 -1.33 -6.71 15.70
N GLY A 136 -1.17 -5.42 16.00
CA GLY A 136 -1.90 -4.72 17.06
C GLY A 136 -1.57 -5.21 18.47
N LYS A 137 -0.49 -5.99 18.63
CA LYS A 137 -0.01 -6.45 19.94
C LYS A 137 0.85 -5.34 20.55
N ARG A 138 0.28 -4.64 21.52
CA ARG A 138 1.01 -3.74 22.42
C ARG A 138 1.46 -4.51 23.66
#